data_AF-A0A2K8WRS1-F1
#
_entry.id   AF-A0A2K8WRS1-F1
#
_cell.length_a   1.000
_cell.length_b   1.000
_cell.length_c   1.000
_cell.angle_alpha   90.00
_cell.angle_beta   90.00
_cell.angle_gamma   90.00
#
_symmetry.space_group_name_H-M   'P 1'
#
loop_
_entity.id
_entity.type
_entity.pdbx_description
1 polymer ?
#
loop_
_entity_poly.entity_id
_entity_poly.type
_entity_poly.pdbx_seq_one_letter_code
_entity_poly.pdbx_strand_id
1 'polypeptide(L)'
;MDMPFTAILATTKETLTALEISITQLRQYPKGDLLCPECKTVMFPRGRKGYLPHFVHTKKTENCSLAGESQYHLALKLGIYEKCLESYKDAKISVEYSIVKDNKIIRRADVMVLFPTGYGIAFEIQLSPISLEEIKNRTIDYYEQGYDVQWIVKKTTNSDIKDWLLDHGSLNVLTTSDFKSAVISSETLESTLPY
;
A
#
# COMPACT_ATOMS: atom_id res chain seq x y z
N MET A 1 6.67 -13.19 1.64
CA MET A 1 7.98 -12.50 1.55
C MET A 1 7.70 -11.05 1.88
N ASP A 2 8.56 -10.41 2.65
CA ASP A 2 8.40 -9.03 3.10
C ASP A 2 8.88 -8.07 1.99
N MET A 3 7.99 -7.23 1.45
CA MET A 3 8.25 -6.44 0.23
C MET A 3 7.61 -5.04 0.23
N PRO A 4 7.67 -4.26 1.33
CA PRO A 4 7.15 -2.90 1.34
C PRO A 4 7.82 -1.98 0.32
N PHE A 5 7.07 -1.00 -0.16
CA PHE A 5 7.57 0.03 -1.07
C PHE A 5 8.16 1.24 -0.36
N THR A 6 7.99 1.38 0.95
CA THR A 6 8.49 2.54 1.70
C THR A 6 9.50 2.18 2.78
N ALA A 7 10.46 3.09 3.00
CA ALA A 7 11.40 3.09 4.12
C ALA A 7 11.62 4.52 4.61
N ILE A 8 12.07 4.71 5.84
CA ILE A 8 12.49 6.02 6.36
C ILE A 8 14.01 6.10 6.46
N LEU A 9 14.58 7.25 6.11
CA LEU A 9 15.99 7.53 6.33
C LEU A 9 16.26 7.75 7.82
N ALA A 10 17.24 7.04 8.38
CA ALA A 10 17.60 7.13 9.79
C ALA A 10 18.08 8.55 10.17
N THR A 11 18.75 9.24 9.24
CA THR A 11 19.35 10.56 9.41
C THR A 11 18.33 11.69 9.32
N THR A 12 17.54 11.76 8.24
CA THR A 12 16.62 12.87 7.97
C THR A 12 15.18 12.59 8.43
N LYS A 13 14.83 11.32 8.67
CA LYS A 13 13.46 10.83 8.89
C LYS A 13 12.54 10.98 7.68
N GLU A 14 13.07 11.34 6.51
CA GLU A 14 12.30 11.40 5.27
C GLU A 14 11.92 10.00 4.80
N THR A 15 10.73 9.89 4.19
CA THR A 15 10.26 8.66 3.56
C THR A 15 10.85 8.53 2.15
N LEU A 16 11.39 7.36 1.85
CA LEU A 16 11.80 6.96 0.51
C LEU A 16 10.79 5.96 -0.06
N THR A 17 10.34 6.22 -1.29
CA THR A 17 9.46 5.32 -2.05
C THR A 17 10.25 4.58 -3.11
N ALA A 18 10.25 3.25 -3.07
CA ALA A 18 10.99 2.41 -3.99
C ALA A 18 10.50 2.57 -5.45
N LEU A 19 9.23 2.93 -5.66
CA LEU A 19 8.64 3.18 -6.97
C LEU A 19 9.10 4.50 -7.62
N GLU A 20 9.65 5.43 -6.84
CA GLU A 20 10.05 6.76 -7.31
C GLU A 20 11.56 6.89 -7.56
N ILE A 21 12.35 5.93 -7.07
CA ILE A 21 13.82 5.98 -7.06
C ILE A 21 14.39 4.74 -7.73
N SER A 22 15.38 4.91 -8.60
CA SER A 22 16.02 3.77 -9.25
C SER A 22 16.71 2.86 -8.23
N ILE A 23 16.69 1.54 -8.48
CA ILE A 23 17.37 0.58 -7.60
C ILE A 23 18.87 0.85 -7.44
N THR A 24 19.51 1.43 -8.46
CA THR A 24 20.93 1.82 -8.41
C THR A 24 21.16 2.92 -7.40
N GLN A 25 20.29 3.94 -7.36
CA GLN A 25 20.34 5.02 -6.36
C GLN A 25 20.02 4.49 -4.97
N LEU A 26 18.97 3.67 -4.83
CA LEU A 26 18.61 3.09 -3.53
C LEU A 26 19.77 2.29 -2.90
N ARG A 27 20.56 1.56 -3.71
CA ARG A 27 21.72 0.80 -3.24
C ARG A 27 22.90 1.65 -2.77
N GLN A 28 22.89 2.97 -3.04
CA GLN A 28 23.93 3.88 -2.56
C GLN A 28 23.73 4.27 -1.09
N TYR A 29 22.52 4.09 -0.53
CA TYR A 29 22.30 4.35 0.89
C TYR A 29 23.13 3.37 1.75
N PRO A 30 23.85 3.87 2.76
CA PRO A 30 24.62 3.01 3.67
C PRO A 30 23.76 1.94 4.34
N LYS A 31 24.39 0.79 4.64
CA LYS A 31 23.73 -0.25 5.44
C LYS A 31 23.40 0.30 6.83
N GLY A 32 22.14 0.17 7.23
CA GLY A 32 21.67 0.71 8.52
C GLY A 32 20.86 2.00 8.40
N ASP A 33 20.94 2.70 7.26
CA ASP A 33 20.31 4.01 7.11
C ASP A 33 18.85 3.95 6.71
N LEU A 34 18.36 2.79 6.28
CA LEU A 34 16.97 2.59 5.92
C LEU A 34 16.27 1.83 7.04
N LEU A 35 15.20 2.40 7.58
CA LEU A 35 14.42 1.80 8.64
C LEU A 35 12.98 1.61 8.18
N CYS A 36 12.31 0.61 8.73
CA CYS A 36 10.87 0.46 8.55
C CYS A 36 10.15 1.65 9.19
N PRO A 37 9.17 2.27 8.50
CA PRO A 37 8.40 3.38 9.07
C PRO A 37 7.61 2.99 10.33
N GLU A 38 7.30 1.71 10.51
CA GLU A 38 6.51 1.19 11.63
C GLU A 38 7.37 0.58 12.72
N CYS A 39 7.99 -0.57 12.48
CA CYS A 39 8.73 -1.31 13.50
C CYS A 39 10.17 -0.80 13.71
N LYS A 40 10.61 0.19 12.92
CA LYS A 40 11.97 0.79 12.95
C LYS A 40 13.12 -0.19 12.72
N THR A 41 12.84 -1.43 12.34
CA THR A 41 13.87 -2.42 12.02
C THR A 41 14.62 -1.99 10.76
N VAL A 42 15.94 -2.20 10.73
CA VAL A 42 16.78 -1.89 9.57
C VAL A 42 16.31 -2.68 8.36
N MET A 43 16.28 -2.02 7.22
CA MET A 43 15.90 -2.57 5.93
C MET A 43 17.02 -2.37 4.92
N PHE A 44 16.91 -3.06 3.79
CA PHE A 44 17.76 -2.83 2.62
C PHE A 44 16.93 -2.88 1.34
N PRO A 45 17.32 -2.13 0.30
CA PRO A 45 16.60 -2.14 -0.96
C PRO A 45 16.92 -3.43 -1.72
N ARG A 46 15.90 -4.02 -2.32
CA ARG A 46 15.99 -5.17 -3.20
C ARG A 46 15.28 -4.87 -4.50
N GLY A 47 15.89 -5.29 -5.58
CA GLY A 47 15.37 -5.08 -6.93
C GLY A 47 16.36 -5.63 -7.94
N ARG A 48 15.86 -6.05 -9.09
CA ARG A 48 16.66 -6.46 -10.25
C ARG A 48 15.92 -6.01 -11.51
N LYS A 49 16.61 -6.02 -12.65
CA LYS A 49 15.99 -5.69 -13.94
C LYS A 49 14.75 -6.58 -14.15
N GLY A 50 13.61 -5.96 -14.44
CA GLY A 50 12.31 -6.63 -14.61
C GLY A 50 11.56 -6.96 -13.31
N TYR A 51 11.98 -6.45 -12.16
CA TYR A 51 11.31 -6.66 -10.86
C TYR A 51 11.09 -5.33 -10.17
N LEU A 52 9.94 -5.18 -9.51
CA LEU A 52 9.63 -3.99 -8.74
C LEU A 52 10.63 -3.82 -7.59
N PRO A 53 11.30 -2.66 -7.49
CA PRO A 53 12.12 -2.34 -6.34
C PRO A 53 11.24 -2.29 -5.09
N HIS A 54 11.75 -2.83 -3.98
CA HIS A 54 11.09 -2.86 -2.68
C HIS A 54 12.16 -2.87 -1.58
N PHE A 55 11.73 -2.73 -0.33
CA PHE A 55 12.58 -2.88 0.84
C PHE A 55 12.35 -4.23 1.50
N VAL A 56 13.37 -4.73 2.20
CA VAL A 56 13.31 -6.00 2.94
C VAL A 56 13.85 -5.77 4.34
N HIS A 57 13.11 -6.20 5.36
CA HIS A 57 13.58 -6.19 6.74
C HIS A 57 14.80 -7.11 6.92
N THR A 58 15.81 -6.63 7.66
CA THR A 58 17.04 -7.40 7.95
C THR A 58 16.81 -8.57 8.90
N LYS A 59 15.75 -8.52 9.70
CA LYS A 59 15.32 -9.55 10.64
C LYS A 59 13.82 -9.75 10.51
N LYS A 60 13.33 -10.95 10.84
CA LYS A 60 11.89 -11.19 10.92
C LYS A 60 11.30 -10.31 12.02
N THR A 61 10.26 -9.55 11.68
CA THR A 61 9.56 -8.69 12.62
C THR A 61 8.20 -9.32 12.91
N GLU A 62 7.89 -9.45 14.19
CA GLU A 62 6.55 -9.82 14.63
C GLU A 62 5.81 -8.52 14.92
N ASN A 63 4.58 -8.38 14.41
CA ASN A 63 3.75 -7.19 14.55
C ASN A 63 4.20 -5.97 13.72
N CYS A 64 4.52 -6.18 12.44
CA CYS A 64 4.66 -5.08 11.48
C CYS A 64 3.68 -5.31 10.33
N SER A 65 2.81 -4.34 10.05
CA SER A 65 1.81 -4.43 8.99
C SER A 65 2.45 -4.51 7.60
N LEU A 66 3.66 -3.97 7.43
CA LEU A 66 4.44 -4.08 6.19
C LEU A 66 5.11 -5.43 6.01
N ALA A 67 5.21 -6.22 7.08
CA ALA A 67 5.81 -7.53 7.01
C ALA A 67 4.79 -8.58 6.57
N GLY A 68 5.09 -9.30 5.49
CA GLY A 68 4.32 -10.48 5.09
C GLY A 68 3.25 -10.25 4.01
N GLU A 69 3.26 -9.12 3.31
CA GLU A 69 2.40 -8.91 2.15
C GLU A 69 2.62 -9.98 1.06
N SER A 70 1.54 -10.39 0.41
CA SER A 70 1.61 -11.33 -0.71
C SER A 70 1.99 -10.60 -2.00
N GLN A 71 2.56 -11.31 -2.97
CA GLN A 71 2.81 -10.74 -4.31
C GLN A 71 1.53 -10.20 -4.95
N TYR A 72 0.39 -10.83 -4.67
CA TYR A 72 -0.91 -10.38 -5.14
C TYR A 72 -1.33 -9.03 -4.56
N HIS A 73 -1.06 -8.80 -3.26
CA HIS A 73 -1.31 -7.52 -2.61
C HIS A 73 -0.46 -6.40 -3.24
N LEU A 74 0.82 -6.66 -3.49
CA LEU A 74 1.73 -5.70 -4.12
C LEU A 74 1.32 -5.35 -5.55
N ALA A 75 0.89 -6.33 -6.34
CA ALA A 75 0.43 -6.10 -7.70
C ALA A 75 -0.81 -5.19 -7.73
N LEU A 76 -1.77 -5.41 -6.82
CA LEU A 76 -2.93 -4.53 -6.68
C LEU A 76 -2.53 -3.13 -6.24
N LYS A 77 -1.66 -3.02 -5.24
CA LYS A 77 -1.14 -1.74 -4.74
C LYS A 77 -0.48 -0.94 -5.86
N LEU A 78 0.37 -1.58 -6.67
CA LEU A 78 0.99 -0.94 -7.83
C LEU A 78 -0.04 -0.52 -8.88
N GLY A 79 -0.96 -1.41 -9.27
CA GLY A 79 -1.97 -1.08 -10.27
C GLY A 79 -2.87 0.08 -9.86
N ILE A 80 -3.25 0.14 -8.57
CA ILE A 80 -4.00 1.28 -8.01
C ILE A 80 -3.15 2.55 -8.05
N TYR A 81 -1.89 2.48 -7.63
CA TYR A 81 -0.97 3.62 -7.66
C TYR A 81 -0.81 4.20 -9.08
N GLU A 82 -0.53 3.35 -10.07
CA GLU A 82 -0.41 3.75 -11.47
C GLU A 82 -1.72 4.35 -12.01
N LYS A 83 -2.86 3.72 -11.70
CA LYS A 83 -4.17 4.25 -12.10
C LYS A 83 -4.48 5.60 -11.47
N CYS A 84 -4.07 5.81 -10.23
CA CYS A 84 -4.23 7.09 -9.55
C CYS A 84 -3.34 8.18 -10.19
N LEU A 85 -2.09 7.86 -10.54
CA LEU A 85 -1.22 8.77 -11.29
C LEU A 85 -1.79 9.15 -12.65
N GLU A 86 -2.49 8.23 -13.31
CA GLU A 86 -3.22 8.51 -14.56
C GLU A 86 -4.40 9.44 -14.34
N SER A 87 -5.19 9.20 -13.29
CA SER A 87 -6.52 9.80 -13.11
C SER A 87 -6.49 11.13 -12.35
N TYR A 88 -5.55 11.33 -11.43
CA TYR A 88 -5.51 12.47 -10.53
C TYR A 88 -4.23 13.31 -10.72
N LYS A 89 -4.16 14.06 -11.82
CA LYS A 89 -2.95 14.79 -12.24
C LYS A 89 -2.48 15.87 -11.27
N ASP A 90 -3.41 16.50 -10.55
CA ASP A 90 -3.11 17.59 -9.61
C ASP A 90 -2.98 17.12 -8.16
N ALA A 91 -3.09 15.81 -7.90
CA ALA A 91 -2.99 15.24 -6.56
C ALA A 91 -1.61 14.61 -6.33
N LYS A 92 -1.18 14.61 -5.07
CA LYS A 92 -0.03 13.82 -4.63
C LYS A 92 -0.47 12.38 -4.41
N ILE A 93 0.12 11.45 -5.16
CA ILE A 93 -0.12 10.02 -4.99
C ILE A 93 1.02 9.40 -4.16
N SER A 94 0.71 8.54 -3.20
CA SER A 94 1.73 7.88 -2.38
C SER A 94 1.30 6.46 -2.04
N VAL A 95 2.24 5.52 -2.00
CA VAL A 95 2.01 4.17 -1.47
C VAL A 95 2.38 4.11 0.01
N GLU A 96 1.73 3.21 0.76
CA GLU A 96 2.04 2.96 2.19
C GLU A 96 2.03 4.24 3.05
N TYR A 97 1.11 5.15 2.73
CA TYR A 97 1.01 6.46 3.34
C TYR A 97 0.58 6.34 4.80
N SER A 98 1.42 6.87 5.70
CA SER A 98 1.17 6.77 7.14
C SER A 98 0.26 7.92 7.61
N ILE A 99 -0.88 7.57 8.20
CA ILE A 99 -1.81 8.49 8.84
C ILE A 99 -1.37 8.71 10.29
N VAL A 100 -1.09 9.95 10.65
CA VAL A 100 -0.52 10.30 11.96
C VAL A 100 -1.52 11.14 12.76
N LYS A 101 -1.85 10.69 13.97
CA LYS A 101 -2.64 11.42 14.97
C LYS A 101 -1.87 11.39 16.29
N ASP A 102 -1.75 12.53 16.97
CA ASP A 102 -1.02 12.66 18.24
C ASP A 102 0.41 12.08 18.22
N ASN A 103 1.16 12.38 17.16
CA ASN A 103 2.53 11.86 16.91
C ASN A 103 2.64 10.33 16.83
N LYS A 104 1.53 9.63 16.59
CA LYS A 104 1.49 8.16 16.39
C LYS A 104 0.88 7.83 15.05
N ILE A 105 1.45 6.84 14.38
CA ILE A 105 0.84 6.26 13.19
C ILE A 105 -0.38 5.47 13.65
N ILE A 106 -1.57 5.91 13.27
CA ILE A 106 -2.83 5.25 13.60
C ILE A 106 -3.27 4.29 12.50
N ARG A 107 -2.96 4.63 11.25
CA ARG A 107 -3.28 3.83 10.05
C ARG A 107 -2.20 4.00 9.00
N ARG A 108 -2.22 3.08 8.04
CA ARG A 108 -1.42 3.16 6.83
C ARG A 108 -2.30 2.78 5.65
N ALA A 109 -2.50 3.72 4.74
CA ALA A 109 -3.19 3.44 3.49
C ALA A 109 -2.25 2.72 2.53
N ASP A 110 -2.76 1.73 1.79
CA ASP A 110 -1.97 1.04 0.77
C ASP A 110 -1.59 1.99 -0.36
N VAL A 111 -2.54 2.82 -0.79
CA VAL A 111 -2.34 3.96 -1.69
C VAL A 111 -3.15 5.15 -1.18
N MET A 112 -2.59 6.35 -1.29
CA MET A 112 -3.23 7.60 -0.91
C MET A 112 -3.21 8.57 -2.07
N VAL A 113 -4.37 9.19 -2.33
CA VAL A 113 -4.52 10.36 -3.21
C VAL A 113 -4.75 11.56 -2.31
N LEU A 114 -3.83 12.52 -2.29
CA LEU A 114 -3.95 13.74 -1.49
C LEU A 114 -4.09 14.96 -2.41
N PHE A 115 -5.22 15.64 -2.33
CA PHE A 115 -5.51 16.81 -3.14
C PHE A 115 -4.90 18.08 -2.51
N PRO A 116 -4.63 19.13 -3.31
CA PRO A 116 -4.08 20.39 -2.79
C PRO A 116 -4.98 21.07 -1.73
N THR A 117 -6.26 20.75 -1.71
CA THR A 117 -7.23 21.23 -0.71
C THR A 117 -7.03 20.62 0.69
N GLY A 118 -6.21 19.57 0.81
CA GLY A 118 -6.00 18.81 2.04
C GLY A 118 -6.93 17.61 2.20
N TYR A 119 -8.00 17.53 1.42
CA TYR A 119 -8.83 16.33 1.30
C TYR A 119 -8.05 15.20 0.61
N GLY A 120 -8.41 13.95 0.89
CA GLY A 120 -7.78 12.81 0.25
C GLY A 120 -8.63 11.55 0.22
N ILE A 121 -8.19 10.59 -0.58
CA ILE A 121 -8.82 9.28 -0.76
C ILE A 121 -7.77 8.21 -0.48
N ALA A 122 -7.98 7.45 0.59
CA ALA A 122 -7.21 6.26 0.92
C ALA A 122 -7.77 5.05 0.16
N PHE A 123 -6.89 4.22 -0.37
CA PHE A 123 -7.24 2.91 -0.93
C PHE A 123 -6.69 1.84 0.00
N GLU A 124 -7.55 0.91 0.39
CA GLU A 124 -7.28 -0.15 1.37
C GLU A 124 -7.52 -1.53 0.75
N ILE A 125 -6.48 -2.36 0.71
CA ILE A 125 -6.51 -3.69 0.09
C ILE A 125 -6.58 -4.75 1.18
N GLN A 126 -7.72 -5.43 1.26
CA GLN A 126 -7.99 -6.43 2.27
C GLN A 126 -8.29 -7.80 1.65
N LEU A 127 -7.27 -8.66 1.64
CA LEU A 127 -7.31 -9.98 0.99
C LEU A 127 -7.53 -11.14 1.96
N SER A 128 -7.21 -10.95 3.23
CA SER A 128 -7.53 -11.88 4.31
C SER A 128 -8.88 -11.54 4.94
N PRO A 129 -9.54 -12.51 5.61
CA PRO A 129 -10.78 -12.24 6.33
C PRO A 129 -10.61 -11.10 7.34
N ILE A 130 -11.61 -10.22 7.39
CA ILE A 130 -11.70 -9.07 8.28
C ILE A 130 -13.13 -9.01 8.83
N SER A 131 -13.32 -8.53 10.06
CA SER A 131 -14.66 -8.30 10.60
C SER A 131 -15.25 -7.00 10.06
N LEU A 132 -16.57 -6.92 10.03
CA LEU A 132 -17.26 -5.66 9.70
C LEU A 132 -16.90 -4.55 10.70
N GLU A 133 -16.74 -4.89 11.97
CA GLU A 133 -16.33 -3.94 13.01
C GLU A 133 -14.95 -3.34 12.71
N GLU A 134 -13.98 -4.15 12.30
CA GLU A 134 -12.65 -3.64 11.95
C GLU A 134 -12.67 -2.77 10.68
N ILE A 135 -13.47 -3.14 9.67
CA ILE A 135 -13.69 -2.28 8.48
C ILE A 135 -14.25 -0.91 8.91
N LYS A 136 -15.27 -0.90 9.77
CA LYS A 136 -15.89 0.33 10.27
C LYS A 136 -14.88 1.17 11.06
N ASN A 137 -14.15 0.56 11.99
CA ASN A 137 -13.15 1.25 12.81
C ASN A 137 -12.06 1.88 11.94
N ARG A 138 -11.50 1.12 11.00
CA ARG A 138 -10.48 1.63 10.07
C ARG A 138 -11.02 2.76 9.20
N THR A 139 -12.26 2.64 8.74
CA THR A 139 -12.92 3.69 7.93
C THR A 139 -13.13 4.98 8.74
N ILE A 140 -13.59 4.86 9.99
CA ILE A 140 -13.75 6.00 10.90
C ILE A 140 -12.41 6.70 11.13
N ASP A 141 -11.32 5.94 11.32
CA ASP A 141 -9.99 6.54 11.50
C ASP A 141 -9.54 7.40 10.29
N TYR A 142 -9.94 7.04 9.06
CA TYR A 142 -9.70 7.87 7.87
C TYR A 142 -10.61 9.10 7.85
N TYR A 143 -11.91 8.91 8.08
CA TYR A 143 -12.89 10.01 8.08
C TYR A 143 -12.57 11.08 9.13
N GLU A 144 -12.16 10.68 10.34
CA GLU A 144 -11.73 11.62 11.38
C GLU A 144 -10.52 12.47 10.97
N GLN A 145 -9.74 12.02 9.99
CA GLN A 145 -8.60 12.76 9.44
C GLN A 145 -8.94 13.50 8.13
N GLY A 146 -10.21 13.50 7.72
CA GLY A 146 -10.67 14.18 6.50
C GLY A 146 -10.41 13.42 5.21
N TYR A 147 -10.27 12.09 5.30
CA TYR A 147 -10.00 11.23 4.15
C TYR A 147 -11.15 10.26 3.90
N ASP A 148 -11.58 10.15 2.64
CA ASP A 148 -12.44 9.06 2.23
C ASP A 148 -11.65 7.77 2.04
N VAL A 149 -12.32 6.62 2.10
CA VAL A 149 -11.69 5.32 1.91
C VAL A 149 -12.38 4.50 0.83
N GLN A 150 -11.58 3.91 -0.05
CA GLN A 150 -11.97 2.98 -1.09
C GLN A 150 -11.43 1.60 -0.73
N TRP A 151 -12.32 0.64 -0.51
CA TRP A 151 -11.97 -0.70 -0.09
C TRP A 151 -11.88 -1.65 -1.29
N ILE A 152 -10.78 -2.38 -1.34
CA ILE A 152 -10.48 -3.41 -2.32
C ILE A 152 -10.46 -4.73 -1.55
N VAL A 153 -11.60 -5.41 -1.54
CA VAL A 153 -11.77 -6.65 -0.80
C VAL A 153 -11.75 -7.84 -1.74
N LYS A 154 -11.10 -8.93 -1.31
CA LYS A 154 -11.33 -10.23 -1.96
C LYS A 154 -12.80 -10.60 -1.80
N LYS A 155 -13.42 -11.15 -2.85
CA LYS A 155 -14.81 -11.60 -2.83
C LYS A 155 -15.16 -12.30 -1.50
N THR A 156 -16.05 -11.68 -0.73
CA THR A 156 -16.52 -12.17 0.56
C THR A 156 -17.90 -12.80 0.39
N THR A 157 -18.20 -13.83 1.19
CA THR A 157 -19.55 -14.40 1.33
C THR A 157 -20.34 -13.75 2.46
N ASN A 158 -19.72 -12.84 3.23
CA ASN A 158 -20.38 -12.10 4.29
C ASN A 158 -21.23 -10.97 3.69
N SER A 159 -22.55 -11.11 3.75
CA SER A 159 -23.52 -10.13 3.25
C SER A 159 -23.38 -8.79 3.93
N ASP A 160 -23.19 -8.77 5.26
CA ASP A 160 -23.17 -7.54 6.05
C ASP A 160 -21.97 -6.65 5.67
N ILE A 161 -20.81 -7.27 5.41
CA ILE A 161 -19.64 -6.55 4.90
C ILE A 161 -19.91 -5.99 3.51
N LYS A 162 -20.50 -6.80 2.63
CA LYS A 162 -20.79 -6.39 1.25
C LYS A 162 -21.78 -5.23 1.23
N ASP A 163 -22.87 -5.34 1.96
CA ASP A 163 -23.94 -4.35 2.01
C ASP A 163 -23.41 -3.04 2.61
N TRP A 164 -22.65 -3.12 3.70
CA TRP A 164 -22.04 -1.92 4.29
C TRP A 164 -21.07 -1.20 3.34
N LEU A 165 -20.21 -1.95 2.63
CA LEU A 165 -19.27 -1.36 1.67
C LEU A 165 -19.98 -0.72 0.46
N LEU A 166 -21.11 -1.29 0.03
CA LEU A 166 -21.95 -0.70 -1.02
C LEU A 166 -22.59 0.61 -0.55
N ASP A 167 -23.17 0.62 0.64
CA ASP A 167 -23.85 1.78 1.21
C ASP A 167 -22.92 2.98 1.45
N HIS A 168 -21.62 2.71 1.67
CA HIS A 168 -20.62 3.75 1.94
C HIS A 168 -19.77 4.09 0.71
N GLY A 169 -20.17 3.64 -0.48
CA GLY A 169 -19.52 4.01 -1.75
C GLY A 169 -18.09 3.51 -1.90
N SER A 170 -17.73 2.44 -1.18
CA SER A 170 -16.35 1.96 -1.05
C SER A 170 -16.12 0.58 -1.67
N LEU A 171 -17.10 -0.05 -2.33
CA LEU A 171 -16.93 -1.41 -2.82
C LEU A 171 -16.36 -1.48 -4.24
N ASN A 172 -15.06 -1.74 -4.34
CA ASN A 172 -14.45 -2.33 -5.54
C ASN A 172 -14.18 -3.81 -5.28
N VAL A 173 -15.13 -4.69 -5.65
CA VAL A 173 -14.93 -6.15 -5.53
C VAL A 173 -13.97 -6.60 -6.61
N LEU A 174 -12.85 -7.21 -6.22
CA LEU A 174 -12.00 -7.91 -7.18
C LEU A 174 -12.63 -9.25 -7.55
N THR A 175 -12.99 -9.40 -8.82
CA THR A 175 -13.15 -10.70 -9.46
C THR A 175 -11.83 -11.16 -10.09
N THR A 176 -11.72 -12.45 -10.40
CA THR A 176 -10.56 -12.99 -11.12
C THR A 176 -10.39 -12.37 -12.53
N SER A 177 -11.45 -11.84 -13.13
CA SER A 177 -11.39 -11.08 -14.39
C SER A 177 -10.82 -9.67 -14.20
N ASP A 178 -11.15 -8.97 -13.11
CA ASP A 178 -10.64 -7.62 -12.84
C ASP A 178 -9.11 -7.61 -12.66
N PHE A 179 -8.56 -8.72 -12.17
CA PHE A 179 -7.12 -8.95 -12.08
C PHE A 179 -6.40 -8.92 -13.44
N LYS A 180 -6.97 -9.57 -14.46
CA LYS A 180 -6.37 -9.58 -15.79
C LYS A 180 -6.37 -8.17 -16.37
N SER A 181 -7.48 -7.45 -16.26
CA SER A 181 -7.58 -6.08 -16.79
C SER A 181 -6.66 -5.08 -16.09
N ALA A 182 -6.40 -5.22 -14.78
CA ALA A 182 -5.48 -4.35 -14.04
C ALA A 182 -3.99 -4.68 -14.28
N VAL A 183 -3.66 -5.93 -14.59
CA VAL A 183 -2.27 -6.37 -14.82
C VAL A 183 -1.87 -6.26 -16.31
N ILE A 184 -2.82 -6.33 -17.25
CA ILE A 184 -2.55 -6.38 -18.70
C ILE A 184 -2.04 -5.05 -19.30
N SER A 185 -2.04 -3.93 -18.58
CA SER A 185 -1.33 -2.71 -19.05
C SER A 185 0.16 -2.66 -18.70
N SER A 186 0.68 -3.64 -17.96
CA SER A 186 2.11 -3.74 -17.63
C SER A 186 2.68 -5.07 -18.12
N GLU A 187 3.28 -5.07 -19.32
CA GLU A 187 3.98 -6.24 -19.94
C GLU A 187 5.17 -6.79 -19.11
N THR A 188 5.31 -6.43 -17.84
CA THR A 188 6.46 -6.81 -16.99
C THR A 188 6.14 -7.81 -15.87
N LEU A 189 4.88 -8.14 -15.60
CA LEU A 189 4.52 -9.02 -14.46
C LEU A 189 4.15 -10.46 -14.84
N GLU A 190 3.89 -10.77 -16.11
CA GLU A 190 3.46 -12.12 -16.54
C GLU A 190 4.50 -13.23 -16.27
N SER A 191 5.77 -12.89 -16.05
CA SER A 191 6.83 -13.89 -15.80
C SER A 191 6.96 -14.37 -14.35
N THR A 192 6.07 -13.94 -13.44
CA THR A 192 6.27 -14.17 -11.99
C THR A 192 5.10 -14.80 -11.22
N LEU A 193 4.02 -15.22 -11.88
CA LEU A 193 2.97 -15.99 -11.22
C LEU A 193 3.31 -17.49 -11.29
N PRO A 194 3.70 -18.17 -10.18
CA PRO A 194 3.58 -19.62 -10.14
C PRO A 194 2.09 -19.99 -10.13
N TYR A 195 1.76 -21.00 -10.94
CA TYR A 195 0.48 -21.71 -10.92
C TYR A 195 0.06 -22.14 -9.50
#